data_AF-A0A7X3D4A3-F1
#
_entry.id   AF-A0A7X3D4A3-F1
#
_cell.length_a   1.000
_cell.length_b   1.000
_cell.length_c   1.000
_cell.angle_alpha   90.00
_cell.angle_beta   90.00
_cell.angle_gamma   90.00
#
_symmetry.space_group_name_H-M   'P 1'
#
loop_
_entity.id
_entity.type
_entity.pdbx_description
1 polymer ?
#
loop_
_entity_poly.entity_id
_entity_poly.type
_entity_poly.pdbx_seq_one_letter_code
_entity_poly.pdbx_strand_id
1 'polypeptide(L)'
;MVFTELNPKGNFDSWDKNKLKEIEEGNFSENIGETLFENDELILTEIILRPKERTPFRRHKNDYSCTCFTDGLMVSRNVNGQIALLRLEEGDHFNWACSGEEMVHDLENIGENTINIKILAVKK
;
A
#
# COMPACT_ATOMS: atom_id res chain seq x y z
N MET A 1 0.82 7.65 -12.30
CA MET A 1 0.00 6.62 -11.63
C MET A 1 -1.46 6.99 -11.77
N VAL A 2 -2.28 6.03 -12.18
CA VAL A 2 -3.73 6.22 -12.26
C VAL A 2 -4.38 5.54 -11.06
N PHE A 3 -5.14 6.33 -10.30
CA PHE A 3 -5.95 5.89 -9.17
C PHE A 3 -7.42 5.80 -9.61
N THR A 4 -8.05 4.65 -9.46
CA THR A 4 -9.48 4.46 -9.74
C THR A 4 -10.17 3.86 -8.52
N GLU A 5 -11.13 4.57 -7.95
CA GLU A 5 -11.93 4.04 -6.84
C GLU A 5 -12.86 2.93 -7.36
N LEU A 6 -12.78 1.76 -6.73
CA LEU A 6 -13.65 0.61 -7.00
C LEU A 6 -14.75 0.47 -5.96
N ASN A 7 -14.48 0.89 -4.72
CA ASN A 7 -15.43 0.85 -3.61
C ASN A 7 -15.19 2.06 -2.69
N PRO A 8 -16.23 2.83 -2.33
CA PRO A 8 -16.07 4.04 -1.53
C PRO A 8 -15.78 3.73 -0.05
N LYS A 9 -15.23 4.73 0.65
CA LYS A 9 -15.06 4.72 2.11
C LYS A 9 -16.40 4.40 2.81
N GLY A 10 -16.34 3.58 3.85
CA GLY A 10 -17.48 3.18 4.66
C GLY A 10 -18.31 2.02 4.09
N ASN A 11 -18.04 1.56 2.87
CA ASN A 11 -18.75 0.43 2.29
C ASN A 11 -17.98 -0.89 2.50
N PHE A 12 -18.60 -1.86 3.18
CA PHE A 12 -18.00 -3.18 3.45
C PHE A 12 -18.79 -4.35 2.83
N ASP A 13 -19.87 -4.07 2.10
CA ASP A 13 -20.81 -5.11 1.64
C ASP A 13 -20.17 -6.14 0.71
N SER A 14 -19.19 -5.72 -0.09
CA SER A 14 -18.50 -6.56 -1.08
C SER A 14 -17.15 -7.11 -0.57
N TRP A 15 -16.84 -6.96 0.71
CA TRP A 15 -15.54 -7.37 1.25
C TRP A 15 -15.46 -8.87 1.51
N ASP A 16 -14.30 -9.44 1.20
CA ASP A 16 -14.00 -10.82 1.53
C ASP A 16 -13.83 -10.99 3.05
N LYS A 17 -14.48 -12.02 3.60
CA LYS A 17 -14.60 -12.25 5.04
C LYS A 17 -13.24 -12.40 5.74
N ASN A 18 -12.25 -12.95 5.05
CA ASN A 18 -10.91 -13.09 5.61
C ASN A 18 -10.20 -11.74 5.79
N LYS A 19 -10.40 -10.77 4.86
CA LYS A 19 -9.85 -9.41 5.05
C LYS A 19 -10.57 -8.69 6.19
N LEU A 20 -11.89 -8.83 6.29
CA LEU A 20 -12.64 -8.24 7.40
C LEU A 20 -12.14 -8.77 8.75
N LYS A 21 -11.90 -10.08 8.84
CA LYS A 21 -11.32 -10.69 10.04
C LYS A 21 -9.92 -10.14 10.36
N GLU A 22 -9.04 -9.99 9.36
CA GLU A 22 -7.71 -9.39 9.56
C GLU A 22 -7.81 -7.94 10.08
N ILE A 23 -8.80 -7.18 9.60
CA ILE A 23 -9.09 -5.83 10.10
C ILE A 23 -9.58 -5.86 11.55
N GLU A 24 -10.51 -6.75 11.88
CA GLU A 24 -11.06 -6.92 13.23
C GLU A 24 -9.97 -7.33 14.25
N GLU A 25 -9.01 -8.16 13.84
CA GLU A 25 -7.88 -8.55 14.67
C GLU A 25 -6.96 -7.36 15.01
N GLY A 26 -6.92 -6.32 14.19
CA GLY A 26 -6.27 -5.04 14.49
C GLY A 26 -4.74 -5.07 14.61
N ASN A 27 -4.10 -6.21 14.33
CA ASN A 27 -2.66 -6.44 14.50
C ASN A 27 -1.87 -5.99 13.26
N PHE A 28 -1.88 -4.70 12.96
CA PHE A 28 -1.21 -4.15 11.77
C PHE A 28 0.27 -3.89 12.03
N SER A 29 1.12 -4.48 11.19
CA SER A 29 2.56 -4.23 11.22
C SER A 29 2.88 -2.81 10.73
N GLU A 30 3.93 -2.22 11.28
CA GLU A 30 4.55 -0.99 10.77
C GLU A 30 5.70 -1.26 9.80
N ASN A 31 6.06 -2.53 9.64
CA ASN A 31 6.99 -2.96 8.61
C ASN A 31 6.28 -2.87 7.24
N ILE A 32 6.75 -1.92 6.43
CA ILE A 32 6.18 -1.64 5.10
C ILE A 32 6.69 -2.62 4.03
N GLY A 33 7.90 -3.16 4.19
CA GLY A 33 8.62 -3.95 3.20
C GLY A 33 10.08 -4.16 3.61
N GLU A 34 10.95 -4.49 2.65
CA GLU A 34 12.37 -4.67 2.92
C GLU A 34 13.08 -3.32 3.09
N THR A 35 13.63 -3.03 4.28
CA THR A 35 14.40 -1.80 4.52
C THR A 35 15.73 -1.86 3.78
N LEU A 36 15.93 -0.94 2.84
CA LEU A 36 17.18 -0.79 2.08
C LEU A 36 18.15 0.19 2.74
N PHE A 37 17.61 1.25 3.36
CA PHE A 37 18.38 2.27 4.06
C PHE A 37 17.54 2.92 5.14
N GLU A 38 18.18 3.28 6.25
CA GLU A 38 17.54 3.99 7.35
C GLU A 38 18.55 4.89 8.06
N ASN A 39 18.15 6.12 8.36
CA ASN A 39 18.88 7.04 9.23
C ASN A 39 17.88 7.76 10.17
N ASP A 40 18.32 8.80 10.87
CA ASP A 40 17.47 9.52 11.84
C ASP A 40 16.35 10.35 11.17
N GLU A 41 16.45 10.64 9.88
CA GLU A 41 15.51 11.52 9.16
C GLU A 41 14.55 10.75 8.24
N LEU A 42 14.98 9.61 7.69
CA LEU A 42 14.23 8.90 6.65
C LEU A 42 14.45 7.38 6.67
N ILE A 43 13.50 6.67 6.07
CA ILE A 43 13.55 5.23 5.81
C ILE A 43 13.28 5.02 4.32
N LEU A 44 14.16 4.28 3.64
CA LEU A 44 13.96 3.78 2.29
C LEU A 44 13.63 2.29 2.34
N THR A 45 12.47 1.93 1.81
CA THR A 45 11.94 0.57 1.83
C THR A 45 11.63 0.11 0.40
N GLU A 46 11.82 -1.16 0.12
CA GLU A 46 11.41 -1.84 -1.11
C GLU A 46 10.21 -2.75 -0.87
N ILE A 47 9.27 -2.74 -1.81
CA ILE A 47 8.24 -3.75 -1.93
C ILE A 47 8.38 -4.40 -3.31
N ILE A 48 8.59 -5.72 -3.30
CA ILE A 48 8.50 -6.56 -4.49
C ILE A 48 7.26 -7.45 -4.35
N LEU A 49 6.38 -7.43 -5.35
CA LEU A 49 5.20 -8.29 -5.40
C LEU A 49 5.13 -9.01 -6.75
N ARG A 50 5.23 -10.33 -6.74
CA ARG A 50 4.93 -11.17 -7.91
C ARG A 50 3.42 -11.17 -8.19
N PRO A 51 2.97 -11.60 -9.37
CA PRO A 51 1.55 -11.75 -9.65
C PRO A 51 0.83 -12.54 -8.55
N LYS A 52 -0.29 -12.00 -8.07
CA LYS A 52 -1.13 -12.53 -6.97
C LYS A 52 -0.51 -12.45 -5.57
N GLU A 53 0.71 -11.92 -5.43
CA GLU A 53 1.25 -11.62 -4.11
C GLU A 53 0.60 -10.37 -3.54
N ARG A 54 0.49 -10.39 -2.21
CA ARG A 54 -0.15 -9.35 -1.43
C ARG A 54 0.64 -9.12 -0.15
N THR A 55 0.86 -7.86 0.18
CA THR A 55 1.26 -7.46 1.52
C THR A 55 0.07 -7.53 2.48
N PRO A 56 0.23 -7.94 3.75
CA PRO A 56 -0.84 -7.83 4.75
C PRO A 56 -1.24 -6.36 4.99
N PHE A 57 -2.34 -6.14 5.73
CA PHE A 57 -2.67 -4.79 6.18
C PHE A 57 -1.53 -4.25 7.05
N ARG A 58 -1.00 -3.09 6.64
CA ARG A 58 0.14 -2.44 7.29
C ARG A 58 -0.13 -0.97 7.50
N ARG A 59 0.45 -0.40 8.57
CA ARG A 59 0.24 0.98 8.99
C ARG A 59 1.41 1.86 8.57
N HIS A 60 1.13 2.87 7.77
CA HIS A 60 2.07 3.96 7.53
C HIS A 60 1.94 5.01 8.65
N LYS A 61 3.05 5.35 9.32
CA LYS A 61 3.10 6.41 10.35
C LYS A 61 3.60 7.76 9.84
N ASN A 62 4.42 7.69 8.80
CA ASN A 62 5.24 8.78 8.32
C ASN A 62 4.78 9.18 6.93
N ASP A 63 4.80 10.48 6.64
CA ASP A 63 4.55 10.95 5.28
C ASP A 63 5.60 10.32 4.36
N TYR A 64 5.18 9.88 3.18
CA TYR A 64 6.05 9.11 2.31
C TYR A 64 5.85 9.47 0.85
N SER A 65 6.92 9.25 0.09
CA SER A 65 6.88 9.22 -1.36
C SER A 65 7.07 7.79 -1.84
N CYS A 66 6.54 7.48 -3.02
CA CYS A 66 6.75 6.20 -3.67
C CYS A 66 7.24 6.44 -5.10
N THR A 67 8.19 5.63 -5.53
CA THR A 67 8.67 5.58 -6.91
C THR A 67 8.45 4.18 -7.46
N CYS A 68 7.87 4.09 -8.64
CA CYS A 68 7.59 2.84 -9.33
C CYS A 68 8.73 2.50 -10.28
N PHE A 69 9.34 1.33 -10.08
CA PHE A 69 10.46 0.85 -10.91
C PHE A 69 10.03 -0.13 -11.99
N THR A 70 8.76 -0.54 -11.97
CA THR A 70 8.15 -1.37 -13.01
C THR A 70 6.71 -0.96 -13.24
N ASP A 71 6.19 -1.27 -14.43
CA ASP A 71 4.77 -1.21 -14.72
C ASP A 71 4.00 -2.20 -13.83
N GLY A 72 2.79 -1.84 -13.43
CA GLY A 72 2.02 -2.66 -12.51
C GLY A 72 0.53 -2.37 -12.49
N LEU A 73 -0.25 -3.39 -12.13
CA LEU A 73 -1.66 -3.26 -11.81
C LEU A 73 -1.91 -3.83 -10.42
N MET A 74 -2.38 -2.98 -9.51
CA MET A 74 -2.57 -3.35 -8.12
C MET A 74 -3.96 -3.01 -7.62
N VAL A 75 -4.38 -3.72 -6.59
CA VAL A 75 -5.51 -3.33 -5.76
C VAL A 75 -4.99 -2.98 -4.38
N SER A 76 -5.44 -1.84 -3.86
CA SER A 76 -5.24 -1.47 -2.47
C SER A 76 -6.58 -1.43 -1.75
N ARG A 77 -6.63 -2.02 -0.56
CA ARG A 77 -7.80 -2.03 0.31
C ARG A 77 -7.44 -1.33 1.59
N ASN A 78 -8.26 -0.38 1.99
CA ASN A 78 -8.06 0.39 3.21
C ASN A 78 -9.03 -0.08 4.30
N VAL A 79 -8.60 -0.05 5.56
CA VAL A 79 -9.44 -0.46 6.70
C VAL A 79 -10.71 0.39 6.85
N ASN A 80 -10.76 1.57 6.24
CA ASN A 80 -11.96 2.40 6.16
C ASN A 80 -12.99 1.91 5.12
N GLY A 81 -12.77 0.76 4.48
CA GLY A 81 -13.66 0.18 3.47
C GLY A 81 -13.33 0.56 2.04
N GLN A 82 -12.51 1.58 1.79
CA GLN A 82 -12.16 1.99 0.44
C GLN A 82 -11.36 0.89 -0.28
N ILE A 83 -11.69 0.65 -1.55
CA ILE A 83 -10.90 -0.20 -2.45
C ILE A 83 -10.55 0.61 -3.69
N ALA A 84 -9.28 0.60 -4.06
CA ALA A 84 -8.78 1.32 -5.22
C ALA A 84 -7.97 0.40 -6.14
N LEU A 85 -8.14 0.61 -7.44
CA LEU A 85 -7.28 0.09 -8.48
C LEU A 85 -6.17 1.10 -8.76
N LEU A 86 -4.93 0.64 -8.74
CA LEU A 86 -3.75 1.44 -9.03
C LEU A 86 -3.10 0.89 -10.30
N ARG A 87 -2.96 1.72 -11.32
CA ARG A 87 -2.13 1.43 -12.49
C ARG A 87 -0.85 2.25 -12.40
N LEU A 88 0.26 1.55 -12.35
CA LEU A 88 1.61 2.09 -12.26
C LEU A 88 2.28 1.97 -13.61
N GLU A 89 2.97 3.04 -14.01
CA GLU A 89 3.95 3.04 -15.10
C GLU A 89 5.35 3.19 -14.49
N GLU A 90 6.36 2.57 -15.12
CA GLU A 90 7.75 2.74 -14.72
C GLU A 90 8.14 4.23 -14.72
N GLY A 91 8.76 4.68 -13.62
CA GLY A 91 9.11 6.08 -13.40
C GLY A 91 8.00 6.91 -12.74
N ASP A 92 6.81 6.35 -12.53
CA ASP A 92 5.76 7.03 -11.75
C ASP A 92 6.24 7.38 -10.35
N HIS A 93 5.91 8.59 -9.91
CA HIS A 93 6.17 9.07 -8.55
C HIS A 93 4.92 9.70 -7.95
N PHE A 94 4.72 9.49 -6.65
CA PHE A 94 3.61 10.08 -5.92
C PHE A 94 3.94 10.25 -4.44
N ASN A 95 3.21 11.13 -3.77
CA ASN A 95 3.39 11.45 -2.35
C ASN A 95 2.09 11.24 -1.59
N TRP A 96 2.19 10.76 -0.35
CA TRP A 96 1.07 10.58 0.57
C TRP A 96 1.39 11.21 1.92
N ALA A 97 0.49 12.09 2.37
CA ALA A 97 0.53 12.64 3.71
C ALA A 97 -0.20 11.69 4.68
N CYS A 98 0.45 11.31 5.77
CA CYS A 98 -0.13 10.47 6.80
C CYS A 98 -1.00 11.27 7.76
N SER A 99 -2.32 11.03 7.71
CA SER A 99 -3.29 11.57 8.67
C SER A 99 -4.25 10.49 9.20
N GLY A 100 -4.05 10.06 10.44
CA GLY A 100 -5.00 9.22 11.19
C GLY A 100 -5.14 7.77 10.70
N GLU A 101 -6.35 7.23 10.81
CA GLU A 101 -6.71 5.82 10.51
C GLU A 101 -6.63 5.46 9.01
N GLU A 102 -6.59 6.45 8.10
CA GLU A 102 -6.54 6.22 6.64
C GLU A 102 -5.22 5.61 6.16
N MET A 103 -4.28 5.37 7.07
CA MET A 103 -2.93 4.90 6.74
C MET A 103 -2.74 3.39 6.90
N VAL A 104 -3.82 2.64 7.16
CA VAL A 104 -3.78 1.17 7.18
C VAL A 104 -4.39 0.61 5.92
N HIS A 105 -3.58 -0.06 5.11
CA HIS A 105 -4.03 -0.68 3.87
C HIS A 105 -3.18 -1.89 3.48
N ASP A 106 -3.76 -2.77 2.69
CA ASP A 106 -3.05 -3.82 1.97
C ASP A 106 -2.65 -3.34 0.56
N LEU A 107 -1.88 -4.18 -0.12
CA LEU A 107 -1.49 -3.97 -1.50
C LEU A 107 -1.33 -5.33 -2.17
N GLU A 108 -2.09 -5.57 -3.22
CA GLU A 108 -2.09 -6.83 -3.96
C GLU A 108 -1.79 -6.57 -5.42
N ASN A 109 -0.85 -7.34 -5.97
CA ASN A 109 -0.56 -7.34 -7.39
C ASN A 109 -1.59 -8.22 -8.11
N ILE A 110 -2.45 -7.59 -8.91
CA ILE A 110 -3.46 -8.28 -9.73
C ILE A 110 -3.07 -8.33 -11.21
N GLY A 111 -1.90 -7.80 -11.56
CA GLY A 111 -1.35 -7.84 -12.91
C GLY A 111 -0.55 -9.10 -13.20
N GLU A 112 0.11 -9.10 -14.36
CA GLU A 112 0.90 -10.24 -14.85
C GLU A 112 2.42 -10.07 -14.63
N ASN A 113 2.86 -8.85 -14.30
CA ASN A 113 4.27 -8.52 -14.10
C ASN A 113 4.60 -8.41 -12.61
N THR A 114 5.85 -8.70 -12.25
CA THR A 114 6.37 -8.40 -10.91
C THR A 114 6.45 -6.89 -10.72
N ILE A 115 5.93 -6.43 -9.60
CA ILE A 115 5.94 -5.02 -9.21
C ILE A 115 7.14 -4.77 -8.31
N ASN A 116 7.91 -3.72 -8.61
CA ASN A 116 8.94 -3.18 -7.74
C ASN A 116 8.65 -1.70 -7.47
N ILE A 117 8.44 -1.38 -6.20
CA ILE A 117 8.26 0.00 -5.75
C ILE A 117 9.22 0.31 -4.61
N LYS A 118 9.71 1.54 -4.57
CA LYS A 118 10.47 2.07 -3.45
C LYS A 118 9.68 3.14 -2.73
N ILE A 119 9.66 3.05 -1.41
CA ILE A 119 8.96 3.97 -0.54
C ILE A 119 10.01 4.70 0.30
N LEU A 120 10.00 6.02 0.23
CA LEU A 120 10.83 6.89 1.07
C LEU A 120 9.91 7.59 2.07
N ALA A 121 10.01 7.20 3.34
CA ALA A 121 9.24 7.78 4.43
C ALA A 121 10.09 8.75 5.26
N VAL A 122 9.53 9.91 5.60
CA VAL A 122 10.19 10.94 6.42
C VAL A 122 9.80 10.75 7.88
N LYS A 123 10.78 10.53 8.75
CA LYS A 123 10.55 10.36 10.20
C LYS A 123 10.07 11.68 10.80
N LYS A 124 9.00 11.59 11.59
CA LYS A 124 8.48 12.71 12.40
C LYS A 124 9.09 12.70 13.79
#